data_AF-A0AAE1JQT6-F1
#
_entry.id   AF-A0AAE1JQT6-F1
#
_cell.length_a   1.000
_cell.length_b   1.000
_cell.length_c   1.000
_cell.angle_alpha   90.00
_cell.angle_beta   90.00
_cell.angle_gamma   90.00
#
_symmetry.space_group_name_H-M   'P 1'
#
loop_
_entity.id
_entity.type
_entity.pdbx_description
1 polymer ?
#
loop_
_entity_poly.entity_id
_entity_poly.type
_entity_poly.pdbx_seq_one_letter_code
_entity_poly.pdbx_strand_id
1 'polypeptide(L)'
;MKNFSCRSASISNDGKGVHAVIGEETRRQAFEKWGGKPDVLVACVGEGSNAMGLFHEFVDDKEVKLIGVEAAGFGIDSVKHAATLTKGEVGVLRGAMSYLFQDDDGQIIKPHSISAGLDYPGVGPEHSFLKDIGRAEYCSVLDDEALEAFKRVSSL
;
A
#
# COMPACT_ATOMS: atom_id res chain seq x y z
N MET A 1 -0.81 17.65 12.42
CA MET A 1 -0.47 16.24 12.16
C MET A 1 -1.66 15.39 12.56
N LYS A 2 -2.17 14.56 11.63
CA LYS A 2 -3.16 13.52 11.96
C LYS A 2 -2.39 12.42 12.70
N ASN A 3 -2.80 12.11 13.93
CA ASN A 3 -2.11 11.09 14.75
C ASN A 3 -2.60 9.70 14.34
N PHE A 4 -2.06 9.14 13.26
CA PHE A 4 -2.23 7.73 12.90
C PHE A 4 -1.47 6.86 13.89
N SER A 5 -2.05 6.66 15.08
CA SER A 5 -1.45 5.90 16.17
C SER A 5 -2.10 4.52 16.27
N CYS A 6 -1.64 3.59 15.45
CA CYS A 6 -1.79 2.16 15.69
C CYS A 6 -0.61 1.46 15.00
N ARG A 7 0.31 0.86 15.77
CA ARG A 7 1.34 -0.01 15.18
C ARG A 7 0.64 -1.26 14.64
N SER A 8 1.05 -1.73 13.46
CA SER A 8 0.51 -2.93 12.85
C SER A 8 0.41 -4.09 13.87
N ALA A 9 -0.71 -4.84 13.85
CA ALA A 9 -1.00 -5.93 14.80
C ALA A 9 -0.14 -7.20 14.56
N SER A 10 0.95 -7.06 13.81
CA SER A 10 1.69 -8.15 13.19
C SER A 10 3.17 -8.08 13.56
N ILE A 11 3.49 -7.72 14.81
CA ILE A 11 4.86 -7.59 15.30
C ILE A 11 5.36 -8.97 15.77
N SER A 12 6.46 -9.45 15.20
CA SER A 12 7.20 -10.64 15.63
C SER A 12 7.99 -10.40 16.92
N ASN A 13 8.48 -11.48 17.53
CA ASN A 13 9.18 -11.46 18.83
C ASN A 13 10.45 -10.57 18.86
N ASP A 14 10.98 -10.19 17.71
CA ASP A 14 12.14 -9.30 17.53
C ASP A 14 11.74 -7.81 17.35
N GLY A 15 10.45 -7.49 17.46
CA GLY A 15 9.94 -6.13 17.33
C GLY A 15 9.72 -5.65 15.89
N LYS A 16 9.89 -6.53 14.89
CA LYS A 16 9.64 -6.24 13.47
C LYS A 16 8.27 -6.73 13.02
N GLY A 17 7.76 -6.23 11.89
CA GLY A 17 6.55 -6.82 11.29
C GLY A 17 6.84 -8.21 10.71
N VAL A 18 5.90 -9.15 10.76
CA VAL A 18 6.06 -10.50 10.17
C VAL A 18 6.33 -10.50 8.65
N HIS A 19 6.08 -9.38 7.97
CA HIS A 19 6.38 -9.18 6.55
C HIS A 19 7.72 -8.47 6.30
N ALA A 20 8.44 -8.00 7.34
CA ALA A 20 9.67 -7.22 7.20
C ALA A 20 10.79 -7.98 6.47
N VAL A 21 10.77 -9.31 6.52
CA VAL A 21 11.70 -10.19 5.79
C VAL A 21 11.76 -9.87 4.29
N ILE A 22 10.66 -9.39 3.70
CA ILE A 22 10.60 -9.03 2.28
C ILE A 22 11.62 -7.90 1.97
N GLY A 23 11.61 -6.83 2.76
CA GLY A 23 12.54 -5.70 2.60
C GLY A 23 13.99 -6.09 2.91
N GLU A 24 14.20 -6.90 3.97
CA GLU A 24 15.53 -7.38 4.37
C GLU A 24 16.19 -8.21 3.26
N GLU A 25 15.44 -9.19 2.72
CA GLU A 25 15.91 -10.01 1.62
C GLU A 25 16.11 -9.19 0.35
N THR A 26 15.21 -8.24 0.05
CA THR A 26 15.35 -7.34 -1.10
C THR A 26 16.64 -6.53 -1.01
N ARG A 27 16.96 -5.94 0.15
CA ARG A 27 18.20 -5.19 0.34
C ARG A 27 19.43 -6.08 0.12
N ARG A 28 19.44 -7.26 0.74
CA ARG A 28 20.55 -8.21 0.61
C ARG A 28 20.76 -8.63 -0.85
N GLN A 29 19.69 -9.03 -1.52
CA GLN A 29 19.73 -9.49 -2.90
C GLN A 29 20.09 -8.36 -3.88
N ALA A 30 19.63 -7.13 -3.65
CA ALA A 30 20.00 -5.96 -4.44
C ALA A 30 21.51 -5.70 -4.37
N PHE A 31 22.08 -5.74 -3.16
CA PHE A 31 23.51 -5.58 -2.96
C PHE A 31 24.32 -6.70 -3.63
N GLU A 32 23.88 -7.95 -3.51
CA GLU A 32 24.53 -9.10 -4.16
C GLU A 32 24.49 -9.03 -5.70
N LYS A 33 23.39 -8.54 -6.28
CA LYS A 33 23.18 -8.54 -7.74
C LYS A 33 23.77 -7.33 -8.46
N TRP A 34 23.70 -6.15 -7.86
CA TRP A 34 24.16 -4.91 -8.50
C TRP A 34 24.90 -3.94 -7.57
N GLY A 35 25.28 -4.37 -6.36
CA GLY A 35 26.20 -3.64 -5.48
C GLY A 35 25.58 -2.45 -4.75
N GLY A 36 24.26 -2.33 -4.70
CA GLY A 36 23.60 -1.16 -4.12
C GLY A 36 22.12 -1.37 -3.79
N LYS A 37 21.46 -0.26 -3.43
CA LYS A 37 20.02 -0.22 -3.16
C LYS A 37 19.24 -0.09 -4.48
N PRO A 38 17.96 -0.48 -4.54
CA PRO A 38 17.08 -0.14 -5.67
C PRO A 38 16.83 1.37 -5.73
N ASP A 39 16.62 1.94 -6.91
CA ASP A 39 16.17 3.34 -7.05
C ASP A 39 14.69 3.52 -6.68
N VAL A 40 13.88 2.49 -6.95
CA VAL A 40 12.43 2.50 -6.77
C VAL A 40 11.96 1.14 -6.24
N LEU A 41 11.07 1.18 -5.26
CA LEU A 41 10.30 0.04 -4.78
C LEU A 41 8.83 0.27 -5.10
N VAL A 42 8.20 -0.73 -5.70
CA VAL A 42 6.79 -0.68 -6.12
C VAL A 42 6.06 -1.89 -5.56
N ALA A 43 4.90 -1.67 -4.94
CA ALA A 43 4.06 -2.73 -4.40
C ALA A 43 2.58 -2.35 -4.44
N CYS A 44 1.70 -3.33 -4.60
CA CYS A 44 0.25 -3.09 -4.57
C CYS A 44 -0.26 -2.88 -3.14
N VAL A 45 -1.27 -2.03 -2.98
CA VAL A 45 -1.80 -1.61 -1.68
C VAL A 45 -3.31 -1.86 -1.65
N GLY A 46 -3.69 -2.92 -0.93
CA GLY A 46 -5.03 -3.10 -0.37
C GLY A 46 -5.00 -2.66 1.09
N GLU A 47 -4.91 -3.61 2.02
CA GLU A 47 -4.58 -3.29 3.42
C GLU A 47 -3.12 -2.82 3.59
N GLY A 48 -2.20 -3.36 2.78
CA GLY A 48 -0.82 -2.86 2.64
C GLY A 48 0.30 -3.72 3.26
N SER A 49 0.01 -4.92 3.75
CA SER A 49 1.01 -5.78 4.41
C SER A 49 2.25 -6.09 3.55
N ASN A 50 2.06 -6.45 2.27
CA ASN A 50 3.15 -6.74 1.34
C ASN A 50 4.01 -5.49 1.06
N ALA A 51 3.35 -4.35 0.85
CA ALA A 51 3.99 -3.08 0.53
C ALA A 51 4.80 -2.58 1.74
N MET A 52 4.22 -2.60 2.94
CA MET A 52 4.95 -2.23 4.14
C MET A 52 6.10 -3.19 4.43
N GLY A 53 5.92 -4.50 4.21
CA GLY A 53 6.99 -5.49 4.33
C GLY A 53 8.19 -5.18 3.42
N LEU A 54 7.92 -4.74 2.18
CA LEU A 54 8.95 -4.31 1.22
C LEU A 54 9.57 -2.96 1.62
N PHE A 55 8.75 -1.98 2.02
CA PHE A 55 9.18 -0.60 2.26
C PHE A 55 9.92 -0.41 3.58
N HIS A 56 9.55 -1.16 4.62
CA HIS A 56 9.99 -0.97 6.01
C HIS A 56 11.50 -0.76 6.10
N GLU A 57 12.27 -1.64 5.45
CA GLU A 57 13.72 -1.62 5.48
C GLU A 57 14.32 -0.37 4.83
N PHE A 58 13.60 0.28 3.91
CA PHE A 58 14.06 1.41 3.10
C PHE A 58 13.43 2.76 3.51
N VAL A 59 12.62 2.81 4.57
CA VAL A 59 11.93 4.05 5.01
C VAL A 59 12.92 5.19 5.29
N ASP A 60 14.10 4.91 5.82
CA ASP A 60 15.13 5.93 6.10
C ASP A 60 16.01 6.26 4.89
N ASP A 61 15.98 5.44 3.83
CA ASP A 61 16.77 5.64 2.61
C ASP A 61 16.06 6.60 1.66
N LYS A 62 16.24 7.92 1.87
CA LYS A 62 15.51 8.98 1.16
C LYS A 62 15.74 8.99 -0.36
N GLU A 63 16.86 8.43 -0.83
CA GLU A 63 17.14 8.25 -2.26
C GLU A 63 16.27 7.18 -2.92
N VAL A 64 15.70 6.24 -2.15
CA VAL A 64 14.85 5.16 -2.64
C VAL A 64 13.41 5.62 -2.68
N LYS A 65 12.81 5.65 -3.87
CA LYS A 65 11.39 5.98 -4.04
C LYS A 65 10.51 4.82 -3.63
N LEU A 66 9.45 5.11 -2.86
CA LEU A 66 8.47 4.12 -2.42
C LEU A 66 7.14 4.43 -3.10
N ILE A 67 6.64 3.50 -3.93
CA ILE A 67 5.42 3.68 -4.71
C ILE A 67 4.41 2.59 -4.34
N GLY A 68 3.33 2.98 -3.68
CA GLY A 68 2.17 2.13 -3.46
C GLY A 68 1.18 2.23 -4.62
N VAL A 69 0.66 1.10 -5.09
CA VAL A 69 -0.29 1.05 -6.21
C VAL A 69 -1.65 0.56 -5.72
N GLU A 70 -2.65 1.43 -5.73
CA GLU A 70 -4.04 1.11 -5.36
C GLU A 70 -4.85 0.65 -6.57
N ALA A 71 -5.98 -0.03 -6.34
CA ALA A 71 -6.88 -0.41 -7.42
C ALA A 71 -7.82 0.75 -7.79
N ALA A 72 -7.74 1.21 -9.02
CA ALA A 72 -8.64 2.22 -9.57
C ALA A 72 -9.97 1.62 -10.05
N GLY A 73 -10.13 0.29 -10.10
CA GLY A 73 -11.35 -0.36 -10.58
C GLY A 73 -11.70 0.10 -12.01
N PHE A 74 -12.89 0.70 -12.16
CA PHE A 74 -13.33 1.33 -13.42
C PHE A 74 -12.94 2.81 -13.57
N GLY A 75 -12.07 3.30 -12.69
CA GLY A 75 -11.54 4.67 -12.69
C GLY A 75 -11.79 5.39 -11.36
N ILE A 76 -10.85 6.25 -10.97
CA ILE A 76 -10.88 7.02 -9.71
C ILE A 76 -12.00 8.06 -9.63
N ASP A 77 -12.60 8.43 -10.77
CA ASP A 77 -13.74 9.34 -10.83
C ASP A 77 -15.08 8.57 -10.94
N SER A 78 -15.02 7.24 -11.02
CA SER A 78 -16.19 6.38 -10.88
C SER A 78 -16.47 6.08 -9.41
N VAL A 79 -17.67 5.58 -9.10
CA VAL A 79 -17.99 5.07 -7.76
C VAL A 79 -17.46 3.65 -7.51
N LYS A 80 -16.70 3.08 -8.46
CA LYS A 80 -16.25 1.68 -8.46
C LYS A 80 -14.73 1.61 -8.52
N HIS A 81 -14.10 1.85 -7.39
CA HIS A 81 -12.66 1.74 -7.19
C HIS A 81 -12.30 1.35 -5.74
N ALA A 82 -11.04 1.02 -5.48
CA ALA A 82 -10.48 0.78 -4.15
C ALA A 82 -9.25 1.68 -3.85
N ALA A 83 -9.21 2.89 -4.42
CA ALA A 83 -8.12 3.86 -4.26
C ALA A 83 -8.22 4.67 -2.95
N THR A 84 -8.10 3.98 -1.81
CA THR A 84 -8.40 4.48 -0.46
C THR A 84 -7.56 5.68 -0.04
N LEU A 85 -6.24 5.67 -0.27
CA LEU A 85 -5.35 6.77 0.03
C LEU A 85 -5.58 7.96 -0.90
N THR A 86 -6.06 7.71 -2.12
CA THR A 86 -6.32 8.74 -3.13
C THR A 86 -7.63 9.48 -2.89
N LYS A 87 -8.73 8.76 -2.62
CA LYS A 87 -10.10 9.32 -2.56
C LYS A 87 -10.80 9.14 -1.21
N GLY A 88 -10.21 8.38 -0.28
CA GLY A 88 -10.79 8.14 1.03
C GLY A 88 -10.56 9.28 2.02
N GLU A 89 -11.20 9.15 3.16
CA GLU A 89 -11.16 10.11 4.25
C GLU A 89 -10.60 9.48 5.52
N VAL A 90 -10.22 10.31 6.49
CA VAL A 90 -9.73 9.79 7.77
C VAL A 90 -10.91 9.33 8.61
N GLY A 91 -10.84 8.11 9.09
CA GLY A 91 -11.79 7.57 10.03
C GLY A 91 -11.18 6.44 10.86
N VAL A 92 -12.04 5.71 11.57
CA VAL A 92 -11.63 4.55 12.37
C VAL A 92 -12.34 3.31 11.84
N LEU A 93 -11.55 2.35 11.33
CA LEU A 93 -12.06 1.06 10.87
C LEU A 93 -11.23 -0.05 11.53
N ARG A 94 -11.91 -1.05 12.08
CA ARG A 94 -11.28 -2.22 12.73
C ARG A 94 -10.23 -1.85 13.79
N GLY A 95 -10.46 -0.77 14.53
CA GLY A 95 -9.60 -0.37 15.66
C GLY A 95 -8.36 0.44 15.30
N ALA A 96 -8.17 0.83 14.03
CA ALA A 96 -7.11 1.72 13.60
C ALA A 96 -7.69 3.01 13.01
N MET A 97 -7.08 4.15 13.33
CA MET A 97 -7.31 5.40 12.62
C MET A 97 -6.45 5.40 11.35
N SER A 98 -7.07 5.53 10.18
CA SER A 98 -6.39 5.53 8.87
C SER A 98 -7.28 6.19 7.81
N TYR A 99 -6.81 6.24 6.55
CA TYR A 99 -7.69 6.54 5.42
C TYR A 99 -8.63 5.36 5.14
N LEU A 100 -9.90 5.65 4.85
CA LEU A 100 -10.92 4.68 4.45
C LEU A 100 -12.05 5.33 3.63
N PHE A 101 -12.85 4.53 2.95
CA PHE A 101 -14.07 4.98 2.31
C PHE A 101 -15.26 4.97 3.27
N GLN A 102 -15.83 6.14 3.49
CA GLN A 102 -17.02 6.35 4.31
C GLN A 102 -17.87 7.47 3.72
N ASP A 103 -19.16 7.48 4.02
CA ASP A 103 -20.05 8.60 3.73
C ASP A 103 -20.07 9.65 4.87
N ASP A 104 -20.88 10.70 4.70
CA ASP A 104 -21.00 11.80 5.65
C ASP A 104 -21.49 11.35 7.05
N ASP A 105 -22.19 10.21 7.12
CA ASP A 105 -22.67 9.59 8.35
C ASP A 105 -21.64 8.61 8.95
N GLY A 106 -20.46 8.50 8.34
CA GLY A 106 -19.39 7.59 8.73
C GLY A 106 -19.65 6.12 8.39
N GLN A 107 -20.62 5.83 7.52
CA GLN A 107 -20.90 4.46 7.07
C GLN A 107 -19.91 4.05 5.99
N ILE A 108 -19.44 2.80 6.08
CA ILE A 108 -18.42 2.29 5.14
C ILE A 108 -18.99 2.15 3.74
N ILE A 109 -18.36 2.83 2.78
CA ILE A 109 -18.69 2.69 1.37
C ILE A 109 -17.96 1.45 0.81
N LYS A 110 -18.69 0.66 0.02
CA LYS A 110 -18.14 -0.55 -0.58
C LYS A 110 -17.14 -0.20 -1.69
N PRO A 111 -15.90 -0.73 -1.62
CA PRO A 111 -14.91 -0.55 -2.69
C PRO A 111 -15.25 -1.43 -3.91
N HIS A 112 -14.49 -1.25 -4.98
CA HIS A 112 -14.49 -2.17 -6.11
C HIS A 112 -13.09 -2.36 -6.70
N SER A 113 -12.75 -3.61 -6.98
CA SER A 113 -11.55 -4.01 -7.72
C SER A 113 -11.80 -5.39 -8.33
N ILE A 114 -11.28 -5.65 -9.53
CA ILE A 114 -11.28 -7.01 -10.08
C ILE A 114 -10.45 -7.99 -9.23
N SER A 115 -9.42 -7.47 -8.55
CA SER A 115 -8.61 -8.23 -7.61
C SER A 115 -9.27 -8.22 -6.23
N ALA A 116 -9.74 -9.39 -5.80
CA ALA A 116 -10.33 -9.58 -4.46
C ALA A 116 -9.38 -9.19 -3.32
N GLY A 117 -8.05 -9.32 -3.52
CA GLY A 117 -7.06 -8.93 -2.51
C GLY A 117 -6.90 -7.41 -2.34
N LEU A 118 -7.42 -6.62 -3.28
CA LEU A 118 -7.40 -5.15 -3.23
C LEU A 118 -8.79 -4.53 -3.00
N ASP A 119 -9.85 -5.34 -2.98
CA ASP A 119 -11.24 -4.90 -2.79
C ASP A 119 -11.55 -4.62 -1.30
N TYR A 120 -10.82 -3.66 -0.70
CA TYR A 120 -10.88 -3.33 0.72
C TYR A 120 -11.07 -1.82 0.95
N PRO A 121 -12.00 -1.39 1.82
CA PRO A 121 -12.36 0.03 1.96
C PRO A 121 -11.38 0.84 2.81
N GLY A 122 -10.38 0.22 3.42
CA GLY A 122 -9.42 0.87 4.32
C GLY A 122 -7.99 0.69 3.86
N VAL A 123 -7.06 1.17 4.67
CA VAL A 123 -5.62 0.91 4.50
C VAL A 123 -4.93 0.91 5.86
N GLY A 124 -3.76 0.28 5.93
CA GLY A 124 -2.91 0.32 7.11
C GLY A 124 -2.55 1.76 7.53
N PRO A 125 -2.53 2.07 8.84
CA PRO A 125 -2.21 3.41 9.35
C PRO A 125 -0.79 3.87 9.00
N GLU A 126 0.16 2.94 8.90
CA GLU A 126 1.55 3.24 8.50
C GLU A 126 1.62 3.79 7.07
N HIS A 127 0.81 3.27 6.13
CA HIS A 127 0.71 3.84 4.78
C HIS A 127 0.09 5.24 4.79
N SER A 128 -0.92 5.46 5.63
CA SER A 128 -1.55 6.77 5.82
C SER A 128 -0.52 7.80 6.33
N PHE A 129 0.32 7.38 7.28
CA PHE A 129 1.41 8.20 7.79
C PHE A 129 2.48 8.49 6.72
N LEU A 130 2.95 7.46 6.01
CA LEU A 130 3.96 7.62 4.94
C LEU A 130 3.47 8.55 3.82
N LYS A 131 2.17 8.50 3.49
CA LYS A 131 1.53 9.44 2.56
C LYS A 131 1.58 10.88 3.10
N ASP A 132 1.11 11.09 4.34
CA ASP A 132 0.99 12.41 4.93
C ASP A 132 2.35 13.12 5.11
N ILE A 133 3.43 12.36 5.37
CA ILE A 133 4.79 12.92 5.47
C ILE A 133 5.52 12.99 4.11
N GLY A 134 4.88 12.56 3.02
CA GLY A 134 5.45 12.56 1.67
C GLY A 134 6.60 11.58 1.48
N ARG A 135 6.72 10.54 2.32
CA ARG A 135 7.78 9.54 2.21
C ARG A 135 7.47 8.49 1.15
N ALA A 136 6.20 8.14 0.98
CA ALA A 136 5.74 7.24 -0.07
C ALA A 136 4.71 7.93 -0.95
N GLU A 137 4.78 7.65 -2.25
CA GLU A 137 3.84 8.09 -3.26
C GLU A 137 2.81 6.99 -3.51
N TYR A 138 1.57 7.37 -3.78
CA TYR A 138 0.50 6.42 -4.06
C TYR A 138 -0.15 6.77 -5.40
N CYS A 139 -0.16 5.82 -6.31
CA CYS A 139 -0.86 5.91 -7.58
C CYS A 139 -1.92 4.80 -7.67
N SER A 140 -2.66 4.76 -8.76
CA SER A 140 -3.72 3.77 -8.95
C SER A 140 -3.74 3.24 -10.38
N VAL A 141 -4.20 2.00 -10.55
CA VAL A 141 -4.21 1.27 -11.82
C VAL A 141 -5.60 0.69 -12.07
N LEU A 142 -6.10 0.80 -13.30
CA LEU A 142 -7.40 0.29 -13.72
C LEU A 142 -7.43 -1.25 -13.78
N ASP A 143 -8.63 -1.81 -13.67
CA ASP A 143 -8.81 -3.26 -13.79
C ASP A 143 -8.27 -3.81 -15.13
N ASP A 144 -8.51 -3.08 -16.23
CA ASP A 144 -8.04 -3.46 -17.56
C ASP A 144 -6.50 -3.40 -17.67
N GLU A 145 -5.87 -2.37 -17.11
CA GLU A 145 -4.40 -2.23 -17.08
C GLU A 145 -3.76 -3.37 -16.26
N ALA A 146 -4.37 -3.75 -15.13
CA ALA A 146 -3.93 -4.87 -14.32
C ALA A 146 -4.05 -6.21 -15.08
N LEU A 147 -5.15 -6.42 -15.82
CA LEU A 147 -5.34 -7.60 -16.66
C LEU A 147 -4.36 -7.66 -17.82
N GLU A 148 -4.04 -6.52 -18.44
CA GLU A 148 -3.01 -6.45 -19.48
C GLU A 148 -1.63 -6.83 -18.95
N ALA A 149 -1.25 -6.29 -17.77
CA ALA A 149 0.00 -6.65 -17.10
C ALA A 149 0.04 -8.15 -16.75
N PHE A 150 -1.06 -8.71 -16.25
CA PHE A 150 -1.18 -10.14 -15.96
C PHE A 150 -0.95 -11.01 -17.20
N LYS A 151 -1.61 -10.68 -18.32
CA LYS A 151 -1.44 -11.38 -19.61
C LYS A 151 0.01 -11.31 -20.10
N ARG A 152 0.64 -10.14 -19.98
CA ARG A 152 2.03 -9.93 -20.38
C ARG A 152 3.00 -10.81 -19.58
N VAL A 153 2.88 -10.84 -18.26
CA VAL A 153 3.81 -11.61 -17.41
C VAL A 153 3.60 -13.12 -17.57
N SER A 154 2.38 -13.55 -17.88
CA SER A 154 2.05 -14.97 -18.10
C SER A 154 2.47 -15.50 -19.49
N SER A 155 2.91 -14.61 -20.39
CA SER A 155 3.39 -14.97 -21.73
C SER A 155 4.90 -14.80 -21.91
N LEU A 156 5.63 -14.50 -20.81
CA LEU A 156 7.10 -14.53 -20.74
C LEU A 156 7.60 -15.97 -20.56
#